data_AF-A0A5I5YLZ6-F1
#
_entry.id   AF-A0A5I5YLZ6-F1
#
_cell.length_a   1.000
_cell.length_b   1.000
_cell.length_c   1.000
_cell.angle_alpha   90.00
_cell.angle_beta   90.00
_cell.angle_gamma   90.00
#
_symmetry.space_group_name_H-M   'P 1'
#
loop_
_entity.id
_entity.type
_entity.pdbx_description
1 polymer ?
#
loop_
_entity_poly.entity_id
_entity_poly.type
_entity_poly.pdbx_seq_one_letter_code
_entity_poly.pdbx_strand_id
1 'polypeptide(L)'
;MFWRNNRPEISLLQHDVAHITFSVRNGKALLRPCVIHDPDSYAGIHTLSWHGSPLIRFYTEAWCPTCAEFVYAGFSNDDEGAAQFLSSLAEWNQTGVGLNEAFTALTPLFSLFADGYYRLEERELYPTDGNGHFFWAVGNEKQPNPATTGQWIADVDYHYQSGEPCFLLPGQPPSRFNPQRAEYYRDKPESHALAWYMNDTWLCVLLDGHHKATTAALEGRPVKTWVISQPVAVSCYETRQQYLRFYDGERLEEAQFQRRIPLKIQYEKLPPSLWEDYFTRHDGRYTRVNWPNALANCATHYPDLAACADIIAAGDLSEAGLNKIMAQGITEEGFPAVLLRALFYTHSPLLIDFVRFLTRAPGYACHYPLAFRLLAQKRTPQADAFFLDFAINDDGERPELTNIMDEYFRQA
;
A
#
# COMPACT_ATOMS: atom_id res chain seq x y z
N MET A 1 5.30 -29.49 38.61
CA MET A 1 5.22 -29.08 37.19
C MET A 1 4.63 -27.68 37.17
N PHE A 2 5.46 -26.64 37.13
CA PHE A 2 5.00 -25.25 37.17
C PHE A 2 4.46 -24.88 35.80
N TRP A 3 3.13 -24.75 35.69
CA TRP A 3 2.50 -24.09 34.55
C TRP A 3 2.91 -22.62 34.60
N ARG A 4 3.86 -22.21 33.75
CA ARG A 4 4.10 -20.78 33.53
C ARG A 4 2.85 -20.24 32.85
N ASN A 5 2.14 -19.34 33.54
CA ASN A 5 1.20 -18.43 32.90
C ASN A 5 2.01 -17.55 31.94
N ASN A 6 2.15 -18.01 30.70
CA ASN A 6 2.84 -17.27 29.65
C ASN A 6 1.90 -16.15 29.17
N ARG A 7 1.86 -15.04 29.92
CA ARG A 7 1.16 -13.83 29.49
C ARG A 7 1.84 -13.30 28.22
N PRO A 8 1.07 -12.74 27.26
CA PRO A 8 1.65 -12.02 26.14
C PRO A 8 2.57 -10.90 26.62
N GLU A 9 3.77 -10.85 26.07
CA GLU A 9 4.79 -9.82 26.31
C GLU A 9 4.97 -9.01 25.03
N ILE A 10 4.77 -7.70 25.11
CA ILE A 10 5.06 -6.74 24.04
C ILE A 10 6.32 -5.98 24.45
N SER A 11 7.40 -6.13 23.68
CA SER A 11 8.69 -5.48 23.96
C SER A 11 9.03 -4.48 22.86
N LEU A 12 9.21 -3.22 23.24
CA LEU A 12 9.71 -2.17 22.36
C LEU A 12 11.17 -2.44 21.96
N LEU A 13 11.51 -2.26 20.69
CA LEU A 13 12.86 -2.48 20.15
C LEU A 13 13.48 -1.20 19.59
N GLN A 14 12.74 -0.47 18.76
CA GLN A 14 13.12 0.83 18.22
C GLN A 14 11.91 1.74 18.23
N HIS A 15 12.17 3.04 18.35
CA HIS A 15 11.15 4.07 18.36
C HIS A 15 11.79 5.36 17.85
N ASP A 16 11.19 5.93 16.81
CA ASP A 16 11.46 7.28 16.36
C ASP A 16 10.16 8.02 16.08
N VAL A 17 10.26 9.17 15.40
CA VAL A 17 9.09 10.01 15.10
C VAL A 17 8.16 9.41 14.05
N ALA A 18 8.63 8.46 13.23
CA ALA A 18 7.89 7.88 12.12
C ALA A 18 7.29 6.51 12.47
N HIS A 19 8.00 5.69 13.26
CA HIS A 19 7.56 4.33 13.55
C HIS A 19 8.01 3.79 14.91
N ILE A 20 7.28 2.76 15.35
CA ILE A 20 7.59 1.94 16.53
C ILE A 20 7.78 0.50 16.07
N THR A 21 8.98 -0.03 16.30
CA THR A 21 9.30 -1.45 16.07
C THR A 21 9.27 -2.19 17.40
N PHE A 22 8.53 -3.30 17.44
CA PHE A 22 8.31 -4.08 18.65
C PHE A 22 8.28 -5.58 18.35
N SER A 23 8.33 -6.37 19.41
CA SER A 23 8.18 -7.82 19.33
C SER A 23 7.09 -8.31 20.25
N VAL A 24 6.45 -9.41 19.85
CA VAL A 24 5.44 -10.12 20.62
C VAL A 24 5.96 -11.50 20.96
N ARG A 25 5.87 -11.87 22.25
CA ARG A 25 6.17 -13.21 22.76
C ARG A 25 4.98 -13.74 23.54
N ASN A 26 4.68 -15.04 23.40
CA ASN A 26 3.49 -15.68 23.96
C ASN A 26 2.19 -14.99 23.53
N GLY A 27 2.15 -14.45 22.32
CA GLY A 27 0.95 -13.87 21.73
C GLY A 27 -0.13 -14.95 21.55
N LYS A 28 -1.41 -14.55 21.62
CA LYS A 28 -2.53 -15.51 21.50
C LYS A 28 -2.74 -16.01 20.07
N ALA A 29 -2.09 -15.37 19.10
CA ALA A 29 -2.15 -15.68 17.69
C ALA A 29 -3.57 -15.59 17.08
N LEU A 30 -4.53 -14.89 17.69
CA LEU A 30 -5.89 -14.76 17.17
C LEU A 30 -5.98 -13.86 15.92
N LEU A 31 -5.03 -12.95 15.71
CA LEU A 31 -4.83 -12.24 14.45
C LEU A 31 -3.49 -12.66 13.84
N ARG A 32 -3.52 -13.34 12.70
CA ARG A 32 -2.31 -13.87 12.05
C ARG A 32 -2.54 -14.19 10.57
N PRO A 33 -1.48 -14.20 9.75
CA PRO A 33 -1.53 -14.81 8.43
C PRO A 33 -1.75 -16.33 8.51
N CYS A 34 -2.60 -16.86 7.63
CA CYS A 34 -2.80 -18.30 7.45
C CYS A 34 -2.61 -18.67 5.98
N VAL A 35 -2.29 -19.94 5.74
CA VAL A 35 -2.17 -20.53 4.41
C VAL A 35 -2.87 -21.88 4.37
N ILE A 36 -3.54 -22.17 3.26
CA ILE A 36 -4.09 -23.47 2.94
C ILE A 36 -3.68 -23.86 1.51
N HIS A 37 -3.29 -25.11 1.32
CA HIS A 37 -2.93 -25.65 0.03
C HIS A 37 -4.04 -26.55 -0.50
N ASP A 38 -4.22 -26.51 -1.81
CA ASP A 38 -5.03 -27.50 -2.51
C ASP A 38 -4.41 -28.89 -2.29
N PRO A 39 -5.18 -29.90 -1.84
CA PRO A 39 -4.65 -31.26 -1.69
C PRO A 39 -4.22 -31.89 -3.02
N ASP A 40 -4.77 -31.43 -4.15
CA ASP A 40 -4.65 -32.08 -5.46
C ASP A 40 -3.82 -31.27 -6.48
N SER A 41 -3.34 -30.08 -6.11
CA SER A 41 -2.56 -29.21 -7.00
C SER A 41 -1.51 -28.36 -6.26
N TYR A 42 -0.78 -27.51 -6.99
CA TYR A 42 0.12 -26.52 -6.40
C TYR A 42 -0.60 -25.25 -5.94
N ALA A 43 -1.93 -25.17 -6.14
CA ALA A 43 -2.70 -24.01 -5.78
C ALA A 43 -2.76 -23.82 -4.27
N GLY A 44 -3.08 -22.60 -3.86
CA GLY A 44 -3.21 -22.27 -2.47
C GLY A 44 -3.97 -20.98 -2.23
N ILE A 45 -4.39 -20.80 -0.99
CA ILE A 45 -5.00 -19.57 -0.51
C ILE A 45 -4.20 -19.12 0.70
N HIS A 46 -3.78 -17.86 0.70
CA HIS A 46 -3.33 -17.20 1.92
C HIS A 46 -4.32 -16.11 2.33
N THR A 47 -4.31 -15.76 3.62
CA THR A 47 -5.31 -14.86 4.22
C THR A 47 -4.73 -14.22 5.48
N LEU A 48 -5.21 -13.02 5.82
CA LEU A 48 -5.17 -12.54 7.20
C LEU A 48 -6.40 -13.07 7.94
N SER A 49 -6.19 -13.79 9.04
CA SER A 49 -7.28 -14.45 9.77
C SER A 49 -7.51 -13.83 11.14
N TRP A 50 -8.78 -13.67 11.49
CA TRP A 50 -9.26 -13.32 12.82
C TRP A 50 -9.99 -14.51 13.44
N HIS A 51 -9.49 -15.03 14.56
CA HIS A 51 -10.04 -16.20 15.24
C HIS A 51 -10.27 -17.40 14.30
N GLY A 52 -9.32 -17.65 13.38
CA GLY A 52 -9.39 -18.74 12.41
C GLY A 52 -10.36 -18.52 11.24
N SER A 53 -10.99 -17.35 11.15
CA SER A 53 -11.81 -16.96 10.01
C SER A 53 -11.08 -15.94 9.13
N PRO A 54 -11.10 -16.07 7.80
CA PRO A 54 -10.41 -15.15 6.90
C PRO A 54 -11.11 -13.79 6.84
N LEU A 55 -10.34 -12.71 6.98
CA LEU A 55 -10.79 -11.35 6.72
C LEU A 55 -10.84 -11.08 5.20
N ILE A 56 -9.86 -11.61 4.46
CA ILE A 56 -9.77 -11.53 3.00
C ILE A 56 -8.99 -12.75 2.48
N ARG A 57 -9.27 -13.21 1.25
CA ARG A 57 -8.60 -14.37 0.65
C ARG A 57 -7.80 -13.98 -0.59
N PHE A 58 -6.59 -14.52 -0.70
CA PHE A 58 -5.69 -14.40 -1.85
C PHE A 58 -5.48 -15.80 -2.43
N TYR A 59 -5.97 -16.05 -3.64
CA TYR A 59 -5.82 -17.33 -4.33
C TYR A 59 -4.70 -17.25 -5.37
N THR A 60 -3.83 -18.26 -5.36
CA THR A 60 -2.77 -18.45 -6.34
C THR A 60 -2.83 -19.87 -6.89
N GLU A 61 -2.53 -20.02 -8.19
CA GLU A 61 -2.43 -21.33 -8.84
C GLU A 61 -1.07 -22.02 -8.61
N ALA A 62 0.02 -21.27 -8.47
CA ALA A 62 1.38 -21.84 -8.50
C ALA A 62 2.44 -21.16 -7.59
N TRP A 63 2.05 -20.22 -6.73
CA TRP A 63 2.96 -19.47 -5.83
C TRP A 63 4.11 -18.77 -6.57
N CYS A 64 3.79 -18.22 -7.74
CA CYS A 64 4.76 -17.46 -8.52
C CYS A 64 4.85 -16.02 -7.95
N PRO A 65 6.01 -15.59 -7.43
CA PRO A 65 6.15 -14.30 -6.76
C PRO A 65 5.94 -13.10 -7.69
N THR A 66 6.04 -13.31 -9.01
CA THR A 66 5.88 -12.27 -10.04
C THR A 66 4.52 -12.31 -10.72
N CYS A 67 3.60 -13.18 -10.28
CA CYS A 67 2.26 -13.27 -10.85
C CYS A 67 1.24 -12.64 -9.91
N ALA A 68 0.31 -11.88 -10.48
CA ALA A 68 -0.85 -11.41 -9.77
C ALA A 68 -1.67 -12.60 -9.25
N GLU A 69 -2.19 -12.45 -8.05
CA GLU A 69 -3.10 -13.39 -7.40
C GLU A 69 -4.54 -12.90 -7.57
N PHE A 70 -5.47 -13.77 -7.21
CA PHE A 70 -6.88 -13.43 -7.17
C PHE A 70 -7.30 -13.02 -5.77
N VAL A 71 -7.91 -11.85 -5.63
CA VAL A 71 -8.43 -11.33 -4.36
C VAL A 71 -9.94 -11.49 -4.31
N TYR A 72 -10.46 -11.90 -3.15
CA TYR A 72 -11.89 -12.08 -2.92
C TYR A 72 -12.23 -12.07 -1.42
N ALA A 73 -13.51 -11.82 -1.13
CA ALA A 73 -14.06 -11.61 0.20
C ALA A 73 -13.61 -12.66 1.21
N GLY A 74 -13.36 -12.24 2.45
CA GLY A 74 -13.35 -13.17 3.59
C GLY A 74 -14.76 -13.59 3.98
N PHE A 75 -14.86 -14.25 5.13
CA PHE A 75 -16.16 -14.67 5.70
C PHE A 75 -16.14 -14.66 7.24
N SER A 76 -15.21 -13.91 7.83
CA SER A 76 -15.19 -13.70 9.29
C SER A 76 -16.52 -13.12 9.79
N ASN A 77 -16.91 -13.50 11.01
CA ASN A 77 -18.14 -12.97 11.59
C ASN A 77 -17.90 -11.57 12.18
N ASP A 78 -18.70 -10.59 11.77
CA ASP A 78 -18.54 -9.20 12.23
C ASP A 78 -18.85 -9.02 13.72
N ASP A 79 -19.86 -9.72 14.23
CA ASP A 79 -20.32 -9.55 15.63
C ASP A 79 -19.30 -10.08 16.66
N GLU A 80 -18.34 -10.88 16.20
CA GLU A 80 -17.18 -11.38 16.97
C GLU A 80 -15.85 -10.98 16.31
N GLY A 81 -15.89 -10.06 15.34
CA GLY A 81 -14.80 -9.74 14.42
C GLY A 81 -13.80 -8.73 14.98
N ALA A 82 -12.70 -8.53 14.25
CA ALA A 82 -11.63 -7.61 14.64
C ALA A 82 -12.14 -6.20 14.95
N ALA A 83 -13.03 -5.67 14.12
CA ALA A 83 -13.62 -4.34 14.31
C ALA A 83 -14.46 -4.24 15.60
N GLN A 84 -15.17 -5.31 15.99
CA GLN A 84 -15.93 -5.31 17.25
C GLN A 84 -14.98 -5.27 18.45
N PHE A 85 -13.90 -6.06 18.42
CA PHE A 85 -12.86 -5.98 19.43
C PHE A 85 -12.24 -4.58 19.50
N LEU A 86 -11.90 -3.99 18.35
CA LEU A 86 -11.30 -2.66 18.25
C LEU A 86 -12.25 -1.54 18.69
N SER A 87 -13.56 -1.70 18.51
CA SER A 87 -14.56 -0.76 19.01
C SER A 87 -14.59 -0.66 20.53
N SER A 88 -14.10 -1.69 21.24
CA SER A 88 -13.96 -1.66 22.69
C SER A 88 -12.72 -0.91 23.19
N LEU A 89 -11.78 -0.60 22.30
CA LEU A 89 -10.57 0.15 22.58
C LEU A 89 -10.80 1.62 22.18
N ALA A 90 -11.58 2.37 22.95
CA ALA A 90 -12.02 3.70 22.54
C ALA A 90 -10.87 4.70 22.37
N GLU A 91 -9.76 4.52 23.10
CA GLU A 91 -8.66 5.47 23.17
C GLU A 91 -7.88 5.62 21.85
N TRP A 92 -7.65 4.53 21.10
CA TRP A 92 -6.89 4.62 19.85
C TRP A 92 -7.65 5.38 18.76
N ASN A 93 -8.99 5.40 18.85
CA ASN A 93 -9.89 5.96 17.84
C ASN A 93 -10.17 7.46 18.06
N GLN A 94 -9.53 8.10 19.04
CA GLN A 94 -9.65 9.54 19.25
C GLN A 94 -8.98 10.30 18.08
N THR A 95 -9.46 11.51 17.81
CA THR A 95 -8.93 12.37 16.74
C THR A 95 -7.58 12.96 17.17
N GLY A 96 -6.57 12.91 16.29
CA GLY A 96 -5.25 13.49 16.56
C GLY A 96 -4.40 12.74 17.59
N VAL A 97 -4.68 11.44 17.80
CA VAL A 97 -3.83 10.55 18.61
C VAL A 97 -2.46 10.44 17.96
N GLY A 98 -1.38 10.62 18.73
CA GLY A 98 -0.01 10.43 18.25
C GLY A 98 0.40 8.96 18.26
N LEU A 99 1.53 8.65 17.63
CA LEU A 99 2.03 7.27 17.48
C LEU A 99 2.22 6.55 18.82
N ASN A 100 2.70 7.24 19.86
CA ASN A 100 2.92 6.66 21.19
C ASN A 100 1.61 6.33 21.93
N GLU A 101 0.66 7.24 21.85
CA GLU A 101 -0.67 7.07 22.41
C GLU A 101 -1.41 5.94 21.68
N ALA A 102 -1.32 5.88 20.35
CA ALA A 102 -1.88 4.82 19.53
C ALA A 102 -1.27 3.45 19.89
N PHE A 103 0.06 3.37 19.99
CA PHE A 103 0.75 2.14 20.38
C PHE A 103 0.31 1.64 21.76
N THR A 104 0.19 2.55 22.73
CA THR A 104 -0.28 2.22 24.08
C THR A 104 -1.72 1.71 24.03
N ALA A 105 -2.61 2.42 23.34
CA ALA A 105 -4.02 2.05 23.23
C ALA A 105 -4.25 0.73 22.46
N LEU A 106 -3.38 0.41 21.49
CA LEU A 106 -3.44 -0.81 20.67
C LEU A 106 -2.71 -2.00 21.30
N THR A 107 -2.03 -1.84 22.44
CA THR A 107 -1.37 -2.96 23.14
C THR A 107 -2.27 -4.19 23.39
N PRO A 108 -3.57 -4.04 23.73
CA PRO A 108 -4.48 -5.19 23.81
C PRO A 108 -4.62 -5.95 22.50
N LEU A 109 -4.64 -5.28 21.35
CA LEU A 109 -4.65 -5.91 20.03
C LEU A 109 -3.34 -6.67 19.78
N PHE A 110 -2.18 -6.07 20.09
CA PHE A 110 -0.88 -6.71 19.88
C PHE A 110 -0.73 -8.02 20.66
N SER A 111 -1.39 -8.13 21.81
CA SER A 111 -1.45 -9.37 22.59
C SER A 111 -2.13 -10.54 21.84
N LEU A 112 -2.91 -10.23 20.80
CA LEU A 112 -3.59 -11.19 19.94
C LEU A 112 -2.74 -11.65 18.76
N PHE A 113 -1.57 -11.05 18.52
CA PHE A 113 -0.71 -11.44 17.40
C PHE A 113 -0.05 -12.79 17.66
N ALA A 114 0.49 -13.41 16.62
CA ALA A 114 1.43 -14.51 16.78
C ALA A 114 2.78 -13.99 17.31
N ASP A 115 3.60 -14.89 17.85
CA ASP A 115 4.97 -14.53 18.22
C ASP A 115 5.74 -14.03 16.99
N GLY A 116 6.43 -12.90 17.10
CA GLY A 116 7.13 -12.29 15.97
C GLY A 116 7.57 -10.85 16.21
N TYR A 117 8.06 -10.23 15.15
CA TYR A 117 8.46 -8.82 15.10
C TYR A 117 7.46 -8.05 14.24
N TYR A 118 7.19 -6.81 14.64
CA TYR A 118 6.16 -5.98 14.06
C TYR A 118 6.61 -4.52 14.07
N ARG A 119 6.04 -3.73 13.15
CA ARG A 119 6.17 -2.28 13.14
C ARG A 119 4.78 -1.65 13.08
N LEU A 120 4.62 -0.57 13.85
CA LEU A 120 3.48 0.33 13.79
C LEU A 120 3.97 1.68 13.26
N GLU A 121 3.31 2.21 12.25
CA GLU A 121 3.66 3.49 11.63
C GLU A 121 2.42 4.23 11.13
N GLU A 122 2.53 5.54 10.96
CA GLU A 122 1.50 6.33 10.29
C GLU A 122 1.75 6.34 8.78
N ARG A 123 0.72 6.03 7.98
CA ARG A 123 0.76 6.15 6.51
C ARG A 123 -0.54 6.74 6.01
N GLU A 124 -0.47 7.43 4.88
CA GLU A 124 -1.64 7.78 4.09
C GLU A 124 -1.87 6.69 3.04
N LEU A 125 -3.05 6.06 3.09
CA LEU A 125 -3.43 5.00 2.15
C LEU A 125 -4.55 5.46 1.22
N TYR A 126 -4.56 4.94 0.01
CA TYR A 126 -5.61 5.19 -0.97
C TYR A 126 -6.79 4.24 -0.74
N PRO A 127 -8.03 4.74 -0.64
CA PRO A 127 -9.24 3.93 -0.43
C PRO A 127 -9.69 3.21 -1.72
N THR A 128 -8.75 2.58 -2.40
CA THR A 128 -8.94 1.73 -3.58
C THR A 128 -8.32 0.36 -3.35
N ASP A 129 -8.70 -0.63 -4.15
CA ASP A 129 -8.17 -2.00 -4.08
C ASP A 129 -6.86 -2.20 -4.86
N GLY A 130 -6.24 -1.12 -5.36
CA GLY A 130 -5.06 -1.18 -6.23
C GLY A 130 -5.34 -1.69 -7.66
N ASN A 131 -6.59 -2.00 -7.99
CA ASN A 131 -7.03 -2.52 -9.27
C ASN A 131 -8.10 -1.62 -9.93
N GLY A 132 -8.10 -0.33 -9.57
CA GLY A 132 -9.01 0.67 -10.14
C GLY A 132 -10.42 0.68 -9.54
N HIS A 133 -10.67 -0.02 -8.43
CA HIS A 133 -11.99 -0.04 -7.78
C HIS A 133 -11.95 0.55 -6.37
N PHE A 134 -13.11 0.95 -5.88
CA PHE A 134 -13.31 1.28 -4.47
C PHE A 134 -12.97 0.09 -3.58
N PHE A 135 -12.20 0.32 -2.51
CA PHE A 135 -11.68 -0.78 -1.66
C PHE A 135 -12.79 -1.69 -1.12
N TRP A 136 -13.95 -1.13 -0.73
CA TRP A 136 -15.05 -1.91 -0.14
C TRP A 136 -15.90 -2.63 -1.19
N ALA A 137 -15.61 -2.49 -2.49
CA ALA A 137 -16.32 -3.18 -3.55
C ALA A 137 -15.87 -4.64 -3.76
N VAL A 138 -14.77 -5.06 -3.11
CA VAL A 138 -14.30 -6.45 -3.16
C VAL A 138 -15.38 -7.39 -2.62
N GLY A 139 -15.73 -8.39 -3.44
CA GLY A 139 -16.84 -9.30 -3.18
C GLY A 139 -16.43 -10.77 -3.25
N ASN A 140 -17.41 -11.67 -3.34
CA ASN A 140 -17.16 -13.12 -3.37
C ASN A 140 -16.44 -13.61 -4.65
N GLU A 141 -16.52 -12.85 -5.74
CA GLU A 141 -15.92 -13.22 -7.02
C GLU A 141 -14.40 -13.03 -6.98
N LYS A 142 -13.66 -14.06 -7.42
CA LYS A 142 -12.21 -14.01 -7.58
C LYS A 142 -11.87 -13.03 -8.71
N GLN A 143 -11.13 -11.98 -8.38
CA GLN A 143 -10.64 -11.01 -9.36
C GLN A 143 -9.12 -10.99 -9.36
N PRO A 144 -8.46 -11.12 -10.53
CA PRO A 144 -7.01 -10.93 -10.59
C PRO A 144 -6.69 -9.50 -10.17
N ASN A 145 -5.74 -9.35 -9.24
CA ASN A 145 -5.36 -8.04 -8.73
C ASN A 145 -3.85 -7.84 -8.88
N PRO A 146 -3.39 -6.92 -9.74
CA PRO A 146 -1.96 -6.69 -9.96
C PRO A 146 -1.24 -6.15 -8.72
N ALA A 147 -1.97 -5.56 -7.76
CA ALA A 147 -1.43 -5.03 -6.51
C ALA A 147 -0.99 -6.11 -5.51
N THR A 148 -1.14 -7.41 -5.83
CA THR A 148 -0.65 -8.52 -4.99
C THR A 148 0.82 -8.87 -5.25
N THR A 149 1.47 -8.24 -6.22
CA THR A 149 2.88 -8.49 -6.57
C THR A 149 3.63 -7.18 -6.78
N GLY A 150 4.96 -7.22 -6.69
CA GLY A 150 5.80 -6.07 -6.99
C GLY A 150 5.68 -5.64 -8.45
N GLN A 151 6.12 -4.41 -8.72
CA GLN A 151 6.02 -3.81 -10.05
C GLN A 151 7.36 -3.82 -10.76
N TRP A 152 7.33 -4.19 -12.05
CA TRP A 152 8.48 -4.08 -12.93
C TRP A 152 8.47 -2.71 -13.62
N ILE A 153 9.47 -1.89 -13.30
CA ILE A 153 9.65 -0.57 -13.92
C ILE A 153 10.59 -0.76 -15.11
N ALA A 154 10.00 -1.01 -16.29
CA ALA A 154 10.72 -1.38 -17.50
C ALA A 154 11.76 -0.33 -17.95
N ASP A 155 11.51 0.95 -17.67
CA ASP A 155 12.37 2.04 -18.13
C ASP A 155 13.73 2.07 -17.42
N VAL A 156 13.83 1.60 -16.16
CA VAL A 156 15.05 1.70 -15.32
C VAL A 156 15.75 0.34 -15.24
N ASP A 157 16.40 -0.12 -16.32
CA ASP A 157 17.27 -1.31 -16.32
C ASP A 157 16.67 -2.53 -15.59
N TYR A 158 15.37 -2.81 -15.80
CA TYR A 158 14.64 -3.87 -15.10
C TYR A 158 14.59 -3.70 -13.57
N HIS A 159 14.33 -2.48 -13.10
CA HIS A 159 14.13 -2.23 -11.68
C HIS A 159 12.82 -2.89 -11.19
N TYR A 160 12.96 -3.72 -10.16
CA TYR A 160 11.83 -4.36 -9.49
C TYR A 160 11.51 -3.59 -8.22
N GLN A 161 10.35 -2.93 -8.19
CA GLN A 161 9.82 -2.26 -7.02
C GLN A 161 9.01 -3.26 -6.19
N SER A 162 9.51 -3.58 -5.00
CA SER A 162 8.74 -4.34 -4.02
C SER A 162 7.51 -3.55 -3.59
N GLY A 163 6.43 -4.25 -3.27
CA GLY A 163 5.22 -3.60 -2.80
C GLY A 163 5.44 -2.85 -1.49
N GLU A 164 4.71 -1.75 -1.32
CA GLU A 164 4.62 -0.97 -0.09
C GLU A 164 3.15 -0.71 0.27
N PRO A 165 2.81 -0.38 1.54
CA PRO A 165 1.46 0.02 1.93
C PRO A 165 0.94 1.20 1.10
N CYS A 166 0.02 0.94 0.16
CA CYS A 166 -0.62 1.98 -0.64
C CYS A 166 -2.14 1.84 -0.70
N PHE A 167 -2.64 0.62 -0.88
CA PHE A 167 -4.05 0.36 -1.19
C PHE A 167 -4.74 -0.41 -0.06
N LEU A 168 -6.07 -0.39 -0.06
CA LEU A 168 -6.90 -0.98 0.98
C LEU A 168 -7.69 -2.18 0.47
N LEU A 169 -7.86 -3.17 1.34
CA LEU A 169 -8.82 -4.27 1.20
C LEU A 169 -9.75 -4.28 2.42
N PRO A 170 -11.02 -4.65 2.26
CA PRO A 170 -11.97 -4.57 3.35
C PRO A 170 -11.84 -5.79 4.27
N GLY A 171 -11.57 -5.58 5.55
CA GLY A 171 -11.71 -6.62 6.58
C GLY A 171 -13.14 -6.82 7.11
N GLN A 172 -14.14 -6.12 6.55
CA GLN A 172 -15.55 -6.21 6.91
C GLN A 172 -16.41 -6.28 5.64
N PRO A 173 -17.57 -6.95 5.66
CA PRO A 173 -18.46 -7.02 4.52
C PRO A 173 -19.14 -5.67 4.21
N PRO A 174 -19.46 -5.43 2.93
CA PRO A 174 -20.25 -4.28 2.48
C PRO A 174 -21.58 -4.09 3.19
N SER A 175 -22.20 -5.14 3.74
CA SER A 175 -23.44 -5.04 4.53
C SER A 175 -23.33 -4.15 5.78
N ARG A 176 -22.11 -3.85 6.25
CA ARG A 176 -21.84 -2.92 7.36
C ARG A 176 -21.70 -1.46 6.90
N PHE A 177 -21.77 -1.20 5.60
CA PHE A 177 -21.76 0.15 5.07
C PHE A 177 -22.94 0.95 5.67
N ASN A 178 -22.61 2.12 6.19
CA ASN A 178 -23.56 3.05 6.77
C ASN A 178 -23.20 4.46 6.28
N PRO A 179 -24.02 5.06 5.40
CA PRO A 179 -23.72 6.38 4.83
C PRO A 179 -23.74 7.49 5.89
N GLN A 180 -24.59 7.40 6.93
CA GLN A 180 -24.60 8.40 8.01
C GLN A 180 -23.31 8.35 8.83
N ARG A 181 -22.71 7.17 9.00
CA ARG A 181 -21.43 7.02 9.70
C ARG A 181 -20.26 7.53 8.87
N ALA A 182 -20.30 7.42 7.55
CA ALA A 182 -19.35 8.10 6.67
C ALA A 182 -19.48 9.62 6.80
N GLU A 183 -20.71 10.16 6.73
CA GLU A 183 -20.97 11.59 6.91
C GLU A 183 -20.43 12.11 8.25
N TYR A 184 -20.61 11.36 9.34
CA TYR A 184 -20.08 11.72 10.66
C TYR A 184 -18.55 11.91 10.72
N TYR A 185 -17.79 11.21 9.86
CA TYR A 185 -16.33 11.32 9.82
C TYR A 185 -15.82 12.44 8.92
N ARG A 186 -16.69 13.12 8.14
CA ARG A 186 -16.32 14.31 7.38
C ARG A 186 -15.76 15.42 8.27
N ASP A 187 -16.34 15.58 9.45
CA ASP A 187 -15.88 16.57 10.45
C ASP A 187 -14.68 16.10 11.29
N LYS A 188 -14.05 14.96 10.93
CA LYS A 188 -12.93 14.35 11.68
C LYS A 188 -11.81 13.86 10.75
N PRO A 189 -11.21 14.75 9.94
CA PRO A 189 -10.18 14.36 8.97
C PRO A 189 -8.92 13.77 9.63
N GLU A 190 -8.66 14.12 10.89
CA GLU A 190 -7.50 13.69 11.70
C GLU A 190 -7.73 12.36 12.45
N SER A 191 -8.74 11.59 12.07
CA SER A 191 -8.99 10.26 12.66
C SER A 191 -8.36 9.15 11.83
N HIS A 192 -7.50 8.34 12.45
CA HIS A 192 -6.78 7.26 11.78
C HIS A 192 -7.64 6.02 11.57
N ALA A 193 -7.53 5.37 10.42
CA ALA A 193 -7.90 3.97 10.27
C ALA A 193 -6.83 3.05 10.87
N LEU A 194 -7.08 1.74 10.93
CA LEU A 194 -6.11 0.74 11.34
C LEU A 194 -6.05 -0.38 10.31
N ALA A 195 -4.89 -0.65 9.75
CA ALA A 195 -4.72 -1.65 8.70
C ALA A 195 -3.52 -2.55 8.94
N TRP A 196 -3.60 -3.76 8.39
CA TRP A 196 -2.52 -4.74 8.38
C TRP A 196 -1.94 -4.83 6.98
N TYR A 197 -0.65 -4.56 6.83
CA TYR A 197 0.06 -4.67 5.57
C TYR A 197 0.29 -6.15 5.20
N MET A 198 -0.11 -6.53 3.99
CA MET A 198 0.20 -7.86 3.45
C MET A 198 1.57 -7.80 2.78
N ASN A 199 2.56 -8.43 3.40
CA ASN A 199 3.95 -8.39 2.95
C ASN A 199 4.13 -8.73 1.48
N ASP A 200 5.07 -8.03 0.83
CA ASP A 200 5.43 -8.16 -0.59
C ASP A 200 4.29 -7.82 -1.58
N THR A 201 3.18 -7.28 -1.08
CA THR A 201 2.07 -6.72 -1.88
C THR A 201 2.00 -5.20 -1.73
N TRP A 202 1.03 -4.55 -2.39
CA TRP A 202 0.71 -3.14 -2.22
C TRP A 202 -0.50 -2.90 -1.31
N LEU A 203 -1.01 -3.97 -0.70
CA LEU A 203 -2.35 -4.06 -0.14
C LEU A 203 -2.32 -4.14 1.39
N CYS A 204 -3.21 -3.39 2.01
CA CYS A 204 -3.44 -3.42 3.45
C CYS A 204 -4.87 -3.85 3.75
N VAL A 205 -5.03 -4.84 4.63
CA VAL A 205 -6.34 -5.29 5.09
C VAL A 205 -6.80 -4.37 6.21
N LEU A 206 -7.91 -3.67 6.00
CA LEU A 206 -8.48 -2.73 6.97
C LEU A 206 -9.10 -3.49 8.14
N LEU A 207 -8.55 -3.33 9.35
CA LEU A 207 -9.05 -3.94 10.58
C LEU A 207 -10.18 -3.12 11.19
N ASP A 208 -10.07 -1.78 11.14
CA ASP A 208 -11.14 -0.84 11.45
C ASP A 208 -10.93 0.48 10.68
N GLY A 209 -12.00 1.27 10.54
CA GLY A 209 -11.98 2.57 9.87
C GLY A 209 -12.62 2.58 8.48
N HIS A 210 -13.42 1.58 8.11
CA HIS A 210 -14.05 1.49 6.78
C HIS A 210 -14.85 2.75 6.42
N HIS A 211 -15.62 3.32 7.35
CA HIS A 211 -16.35 4.57 7.10
C HIS A 211 -15.43 5.79 7.00
N LYS A 212 -14.25 5.78 7.65
CA LYS A 212 -13.23 6.85 7.51
C LYS A 212 -12.60 6.80 6.12
N ALA A 213 -12.20 5.61 5.68
CA ALA A 213 -11.70 5.37 4.33
C ALA A 213 -12.76 5.71 3.27
N THR A 214 -14.03 5.39 3.52
CA THR A 214 -15.15 5.78 2.64
C THR A 214 -15.31 7.30 2.57
N THR A 215 -15.14 8.01 3.69
CA THR A 215 -15.19 9.47 3.73
C THR A 215 -14.05 10.07 2.91
N ALA A 216 -12.83 9.55 3.09
CA ALA A 216 -11.66 9.96 2.32
C ALA A 216 -11.86 9.73 0.81
N ALA A 217 -12.47 8.59 0.43
CA ALA A 217 -12.84 8.28 -0.96
C ALA A 217 -13.83 9.29 -1.56
N LEU A 218 -14.85 9.68 -0.81
CA LEU A 218 -15.82 10.69 -1.23
C LEU A 218 -15.19 12.09 -1.40
N GLU A 219 -14.10 12.36 -0.68
CA GLU A 219 -13.39 13.64 -0.68
C GLU A 219 -12.18 13.64 -1.63
N GLY A 220 -11.89 12.52 -2.29
CA GLY A 220 -10.74 12.39 -3.20
C GLY A 220 -9.39 12.58 -2.52
N ARG A 221 -9.29 12.22 -1.23
CA ARG A 221 -8.05 12.31 -0.44
C ARG A 221 -7.62 10.96 0.12
N PRO A 222 -6.33 10.78 0.47
CA PRO A 222 -5.89 9.60 1.21
C PRO A 222 -6.52 9.53 2.60
N VAL A 223 -6.50 8.34 3.21
CA VAL A 223 -6.90 8.12 4.60
C VAL A 223 -5.66 7.92 5.48
N LYS A 224 -5.53 8.74 6.52
CA LYS A 224 -4.54 8.55 7.58
C LYS A 224 -4.78 7.21 8.26
N THR A 225 -3.75 6.40 8.39
CA THR A 225 -3.87 5.00 8.81
C THR A 225 -2.68 4.61 9.68
N TRP A 226 -2.97 3.98 10.82
CA TRP A 226 -1.99 3.19 11.54
C TRP A 226 -1.79 1.87 10.81
N VAL A 227 -0.59 1.66 10.27
CA VAL A 227 -0.24 0.45 9.53
C VAL A 227 0.59 -0.47 10.42
N ILE A 228 0.14 -1.71 10.53
CA ILE A 228 0.90 -2.80 11.16
C ILE A 228 1.58 -3.59 10.04
N SER A 229 2.91 -3.72 10.10
CA SER A 229 3.68 -4.52 9.16
C SER A 229 4.58 -5.53 9.87
N GLN A 230 4.97 -6.58 9.15
CA GLN A 230 5.93 -7.57 9.63
C GLN A 230 7.19 -7.49 8.78
N PRO A 231 8.39 -7.69 9.33
CA PRO A 231 9.58 -7.75 8.51
C PRO A 231 9.76 -9.16 7.93
N VAL A 232 10.46 -9.24 6.81
CA VAL A 232 10.88 -10.51 6.19
C VAL A 232 12.29 -10.88 6.65
N ALA A 233 12.52 -12.15 6.95
CA ALA A 233 13.85 -12.63 7.32
C ALA A 233 14.74 -12.78 6.08
N VAL A 234 15.87 -12.08 6.07
CA VAL A 234 16.88 -12.16 5.02
C VAL A 234 18.13 -12.83 5.57
N SER A 235 18.75 -13.70 4.77
CA SER A 235 20.02 -14.33 5.08
C SER A 235 21.02 -14.03 3.97
N CYS A 236 22.13 -13.39 4.29
CA CYS A 236 23.21 -13.17 3.34
C CYS A 236 24.01 -14.48 3.20
N TYR A 237 24.07 -15.05 1.99
CA TYR A 237 24.76 -16.32 1.75
C TYR A 237 26.26 -16.24 2.03
N GLU A 238 26.89 -15.12 1.72
CA GLU A 238 28.34 -14.92 1.81
C GLU A 238 28.80 -14.74 3.25
N THR A 239 28.11 -13.88 4.01
CA THR A 239 28.48 -13.55 5.39
C THR A 239 27.78 -14.45 6.42
N ARG A 240 26.74 -15.20 6.01
CA ARG A 240 25.80 -15.92 6.87
C ARG A 240 25.05 -15.05 7.88
N GLN A 241 25.17 -13.72 7.76
CA GLN A 241 24.45 -12.78 8.60
C GLN A 241 22.97 -12.84 8.29
N GLN A 242 22.15 -12.81 9.34
CA GLN A 242 20.70 -12.70 9.24
C GLN A 242 20.26 -11.30 9.69
N TYR A 243 19.27 -10.76 9.01
CA TYR A 243 18.60 -9.54 9.46
C TYR A 243 17.12 -9.64 9.11
N LEU A 244 16.28 -8.88 9.80
CA LEU A 244 14.90 -8.70 9.41
C LEU A 244 14.79 -7.40 8.62
N ARG A 245 14.06 -7.41 7.50
CA ARG A 245 13.91 -6.25 6.62
C ARG A 245 12.43 -5.86 6.52
N PHE A 246 12.11 -4.60 6.75
CA PHE A 246 10.79 -4.04 6.44
C PHE A 246 10.69 -3.67 4.96
N TYR A 247 9.50 -3.33 4.47
CA TYR A 247 9.26 -3.11 3.04
C TYR A 247 10.08 -1.92 2.48
N ASP A 248 10.34 -0.91 3.29
CA ASP A 248 11.13 0.29 2.97
C ASP A 248 12.65 0.07 3.06
N GLY A 249 13.07 -1.16 3.33
CA GLY A 249 14.48 -1.54 3.43
C GLY A 249 15.11 -1.33 4.80
N GLU A 250 14.39 -0.76 5.79
CA GLU A 250 14.87 -0.66 7.16
C GLU A 250 15.16 -2.06 7.74
N ARG A 251 16.21 -2.16 8.57
CA ARG A 251 16.72 -3.44 9.07
C ARG A 251 16.70 -3.52 10.59
N LEU A 252 16.32 -4.69 11.09
CA LEU A 252 16.60 -5.14 12.43
C LEU A 252 17.79 -6.10 12.38
N GLU A 253 18.90 -5.72 13.01
CA GLU A 253 20.12 -6.51 13.05
C GLU A 253 20.07 -7.58 14.15
N GLU A 254 20.91 -8.62 14.04
CA GLU A 254 20.91 -9.76 14.98
C GLU A 254 21.02 -9.35 16.46
N ALA A 255 21.77 -8.27 16.74
CA ALA A 255 21.96 -7.74 18.09
C ALA A 255 20.64 -7.31 18.76
N GLN A 256 19.61 -7.03 17.98
CA GLN A 256 18.29 -6.59 18.46
C GLN A 256 17.30 -7.76 18.60
N PHE A 257 17.67 -8.97 18.17
CA PHE A 257 16.81 -10.14 18.22
C PHE A 257 16.51 -10.54 19.66
N GLN A 258 15.23 -10.73 19.93
CA GLN A 258 14.73 -11.23 21.19
C GLN A 258 14.76 -12.75 21.22
N ARG A 259 15.24 -13.29 22.33
CA ARG A 259 15.31 -14.73 22.55
C ARG A 259 13.93 -15.39 22.40
N ARG A 260 13.88 -16.53 21.70
CA ARG A 260 12.67 -17.36 21.50
C ARG A 260 11.53 -16.67 20.73
N ILE A 261 11.81 -15.58 20.02
CA ILE A 261 10.87 -14.99 19.07
C ILE A 261 11.26 -15.46 17.66
N PRO A 262 10.34 -16.00 16.86
CA PRO A 262 10.65 -16.47 15.52
C PRO A 262 11.01 -15.29 14.60
N LEU A 263 11.99 -15.51 13.73
CA LEU A 263 12.44 -14.53 12.74
C LEU A 263 11.56 -14.51 11.48
N LYS A 264 11.03 -15.68 11.11
CA LYS A 264 10.17 -15.82 9.94
C LYS A 264 8.71 -15.61 10.33
N ILE A 265 7.97 -14.94 9.45
CA ILE A 265 6.51 -14.86 9.54
C ILE A 265 5.96 -16.28 9.58
N GLN A 266 5.24 -16.58 10.65
CA GLN A 266 4.62 -17.89 10.83
C GLN A 266 3.21 -17.85 10.25
N TYR A 267 3.10 -18.23 8.98
CA TYR A 267 1.80 -18.58 8.42
C TYR A 267 1.29 -19.83 9.11
N GLU A 268 0.11 -19.74 9.73
CA GLU A 268 -0.56 -20.95 10.21
C GLU A 268 -0.99 -21.79 9.00
N LYS A 269 -0.52 -23.04 8.97
CA LYS A 269 -0.97 -24.01 7.98
C LYS A 269 -2.32 -24.57 8.41
N LEU A 270 -3.36 -24.24 7.65
CA LEU A 270 -4.70 -24.75 7.88
C LEU A 270 -4.82 -26.20 7.35
N PRO A 271 -5.67 -27.04 7.96
CA PRO A 271 -5.87 -28.41 7.51
C PRO A 271 -6.50 -28.44 6.10
N PRO A 272 -6.06 -29.36 5.21
CA PRO A 272 -6.59 -29.47 3.85
C PRO A 272 -8.11 -29.69 3.77
N SER A 273 -8.72 -30.23 4.83
CA SER A 273 -10.18 -30.41 4.92
C SER A 273 -10.98 -29.11 4.84
N LEU A 274 -10.35 -27.95 5.06
CA LEU A 274 -10.99 -26.64 4.93
C LEU A 274 -10.90 -26.07 3.50
N TRP A 275 -10.19 -26.73 2.58
CA TRP A 275 -9.94 -26.21 1.24
C TRP A 275 -11.23 -25.86 0.51
N GLU A 276 -12.18 -26.80 0.43
CA GLU A 276 -13.45 -26.60 -0.26
C GLU A 276 -14.23 -25.41 0.29
N ASP A 277 -14.29 -25.24 1.61
CA ASP A 277 -14.95 -24.09 2.24
C ASP A 277 -14.20 -22.79 1.88
N TYR A 278 -12.88 -22.76 2.05
CA TYR A 278 -12.08 -21.58 1.74
C TYR A 278 -12.11 -21.20 0.26
N PHE A 279 -12.18 -22.16 -0.65
CA PHE A 279 -12.12 -21.92 -2.09
C PHE A 279 -13.48 -21.56 -2.68
N THR A 280 -14.57 -22.18 -2.21
CA THR A 280 -15.91 -22.06 -2.82
C THR A 280 -16.89 -21.23 -2.00
N ARG A 281 -16.61 -20.92 -0.72
CA ARG A 281 -17.60 -20.24 0.13
C ARG A 281 -17.90 -18.83 -0.37
N HIS A 282 -19.20 -18.60 -0.56
CA HIS A 282 -19.80 -17.29 -0.71
C HIS A 282 -20.43 -16.84 0.62
N ASP A 283 -20.19 -15.60 0.99
CA ASP A 283 -20.84 -14.95 2.12
C ASP A 283 -21.89 -13.96 1.62
N GLY A 284 -23.14 -14.14 2.04
CA GLY A 284 -24.27 -13.29 1.65
C GLY A 284 -24.11 -11.83 2.06
N ARG A 285 -23.25 -11.53 3.04
CA ARG A 285 -22.91 -10.17 3.48
C ARG A 285 -22.03 -9.42 2.48
N TYR A 286 -21.36 -10.15 1.58
CA TYR A 286 -20.59 -9.63 0.44
C TYR A 286 -21.37 -9.68 -0.87
N THR A 287 -22.70 -9.69 -0.79
CA THR A 287 -23.55 -9.46 -1.97
C THR A 287 -23.27 -8.09 -2.56
N ARG A 288 -23.40 -7.97 -3.90
CA ARG A 288 -23.07 -6.72 -4.61
C ARG A 288 -23.91 -5.56 -4.08
N VAL A 289 -23.23 -4.59 -3.48
CA VAL A 289 -23.79 -3.28 -3.15
C VAL A 289 -23.68 -2.40 -4.38
N ASN A 290 -24.77 -1.72 -4.74
CA ASN A 290 -24.73 -0.65 -5.74
C ASN A 290 -24.11 0.59 -5.09
N TRP A 291 -22.80 0.73 -5.24
CA TRP A 291 -22.07 1.88 -4.71
C TRP A 291 -22.52 3.18 -5.40
N PRO A 292 -22.67 4.29 -4.65
CA PRO A 292 -22.85 5.61 -5.24
C PRO A 292 -21.77 5.90 -6.30
N ASN A 293 -22.12 6.60 -7.38
CA ASN A 293 -21.19 6.91 -8.47
C ASN A 293 -19.89 7.57 -7.99
N ALA A 294 -19.97 8.43 -6.96
CA ALA A 294 -18.79 9.05 -6.37
C ALA A 294 -17.80 8.02 -5.80
N LEU A 295 -18.29 6.94 -5.18
CA LEU A 295 -17.46 5.84 -4.70
C LEU A 295 -17.04 4.92 -5.85
N ALA A 296 -17.95 4.58 -6.76
CA ALA A 296 -17.63 3.73 -7.90
C ALA A 296 -16.51 4.29 -8.79
N ASN A 297 -16.39 5.62 -8.87
CA ASN A 297 -15.39 6.31 -9.67
C ASN A 297 -14.23 6.90 -8.84
N CYS A 298 -14.18 6.65 -7.52
CA CYS A 298 -13.23 7.33 -6.63
C CYS A 298 -11.76 7.04 -6.99
N ALA A 299 -11.48 5.90 -7.64
CA ALA A 299 -10.13 5.52 -8.05
C ALA A 299 -9.47 6.55 -8.97
N THR A 300 -10.25 7.35 -9.71
CA THR A 300 -9.74 8.42 -10.59
C THR A 300 -9.07 9.58 -9.83
N HIS A 301 -9.25 9.66 -8.51
CA HIS A 301 -8.62 10.67 -7.66
C HIS A 301 -7.23 10.28 -7.14
N TYR A 302 -6.79 9.03 -7.38
CA TYR A 302 -5.58 8.49 -6.78
C TYR A 302 -4.60 7.99 -7.84
N PRO A 303 -3.30 7.99 -7.54
CA PRO A 303 -2.32 7.23 -8.33
C PRO A 303 -2.76 5.77 -8.45
N ASP A 304 -2.67 5.22 -9.66
CA ASP A 304 -2.79 3.78 -9.87
C ASP A 304 -1.52 3.06 -9.39
N LEU A 305 -1.50 1.73 -9.53
CA LEU A 305 -0.39 0.90 -9.09
C LEU A 305 0.95 1.27 -9.75
N ALA A 306 0.95 1.57 -11.05
CA ALA A 306 2.16 1.94 -11.76
C ALA A 306 2.67 3.31 -11.30
N ALA A 307 1.75 4.26 -11.12
CA ALA A 307 2.05 5.58 -10.58
C ALA A 307 2.62 5.50 -9.15
N CYS A 308 2.06 4.66 -8.28
CA CYS A 308 2.61 4.41 -6.95
C CYS A 308 4.04 3.85 -7.02
N ALA A 309 4.31 2.93 -7.94
CA ALA A 309 5.65 2.39 -8.12
C ALA A 309 6.65 3.45 -8.57
N ASP A 310 6.29 4.33 -9.51
CA ASP A 310 7.15 5.45 -9.90
C ASP A 310 7.39 6.42 -8.73
N ILE A 311 6.36 6.75 -7.95
CA ILE A 311 6.47 7.68 -6.81
C ILE A 311 7.45 7.14 -5.77
N ILE A 312 7.36 5.85 -5.45
CA ILE A 312 8.24 5.22 -4.46
C ILE A 312 9.67 5.11 -4.99
N ALA A 313 9.83 4.63 -6.23
CA ALA A 313 11.13 4.51 -6.86
C ALA A 313 11.85 5.86 -7.01
N ALA A 314 11.10 6.94 -7.20
CA ALA A 314 11.64 8.30 -7.28
C ALA A 314 12.28 8.79 -5.97
N GLY A 315 11.84 8.28 -4.82
CA GLY A 315 12.37 8.67 -3.51
C GLY A 315 12.05 10.13 -3.13
N ASP A 316 13.07 10.89 -2.74
CA ASP A 316 12.90 12.27 -2.25
C ASP A 316 12.64 13.27 -3.38
N LEU A 317 11.35 13.58 -3.56
CA LEU A 317 10.86 14.58 -4.52
C LEU A 317 10.81 16.01 -3.97
N SER A 318 11.39 16.28 -2.79
CA SER A 318 11.48 17.65 -2.26
C SER A 318 12.33 18.54 -3.15
N GLU A 319 12.19 19.86 -3.00
CA GLU A 319 13.04 20.82 -3.72
C GLU A 319 14.53 20.56 -3.45
N ALA A 320 14.90 20.23 -2.20
CA ALA A 320 16.27 19.89 -1.85
C ALA A 320 16.73 18.59 -2.51
N GLY A 321 15.89 17.56 -2.52
CA GLY A 321 16.14 16.27 -3.18
C GLY A 321 16.35 16.43 -4.68
N LEU A 322 15.43 17.09 -5.37
CA LEU A 322 15.53 17.34 -6.81
C LEU A 322 16.71 18.22 -7.17
N ASN A 323 16.98 19.30 -6.41
CA ASN A 323 18.13 20.15 -6.67
C ASN A 323 19.45 19.38 -6.56
N LYS A 324 19.55 18.47 -5.58
CA LYS A 324 20.70 17.57 -5.45
C LYS A 324 20.84 16.66 -6.68
N ILE A 325 19.75 16.03 -7.13
CA ILE A 325 19.73 15.16 -8.31
C ILE A 325 20.16 15.95 -9.56
N MET A 326 19.56 17.12 -9.80
CA MET A 326 19.87 17.96 -10.96
C MET A 326 21.31 18.47 -10.95
N ALA A 327 21.86 18.80 -9.78
CA ALA A 327 23.24 19.28 -9.65
C ALA A 327 24.27 18.16 -9.88
N GLN A 328 23.96 16.92 -9.50
CA GLN A 328 24.82 15.76 -9.71
C GLN A 328 24.72 15.18 -11.12
N GLY A 329 23.61 15.47 -11.81
CA GLY A 329 23.26 14.82 -13.06
C GLY A 329 22.68 13.42 -12.81
N ILE A 330 21.89 12.94 -13.76
CA ILE A 330 21.27 11.62 -13.73
C ILE A 330 22.04 10.71 -14.70
N THR A 331 22.59 9.61 -14.18
CA THR A 331 23.39 8.64 -14.94
C THR A 331 22.62 7.39 -15.35
N GLU A 332 21.55 7.05 -14.63
CA GLU A 332 20.67 5.93 -14.96
C GLU A 332 19.68 6.35 -16.04
N GLU A 333 19.73 5.71 -17.20
CA GLU A 333 18.99 6.14 -18.40
C GLU A 333 17.47 6.19 -18.15
N GLY A 334 16.91 5.25 -17.40
CA GLY A 334 15.47 5.22 -17.13
C GLY A 334 14.95 6.18 -16.06
N PHE A 335 15.83 6.60 -15.15
CA PHE A 335 15.41 7.28 -13.93
C PHE A 335 14.74 8.66 -14.16
N PRO A 336 15.10 9.46 -15.19
CA PRO A 336 14.37 10.68 -15.51
C PRO A 336 12.89 10.44 -15.83
N ALA A 337 12.54 9.31 -16.46
CA ALA A 337 11.16 8.98 -16.78
C ALA A 337 10.33 8.70 -15.52
N VAL A 338 10.93 8.00 -14.55
CA VAL A 338 10.35 7.76 -13.21
C VAL A 338 10.10 9.07 -12.49
N LEU A 339 11.10 9.96 -12.43
CA LEU A 339 10.96 11.28 -11.80
C LEU A 339 9.87 12.13 -12.46
N LEU A 340 9.80 12.15 -13.80
CA LEU A 340 8.77 12.87 -14.54
C LEU A 340 7.35 12.41 -14.16
N ARG A 341 7.13 11.09 -14.16
CA ARG A 341 5.84 10.50 -13.82
C ARG A 341 5.49 10.73 -12.35
N ALA A 342 6.44 10.53 -11.44
CA ALA A 342 6.26 10.77 -10.01
C ALA A 342 5.89 12.23 -9.72
N LEU A 343 6.58 13.20 -10.32
CA LEU A 343 6.27 14.63 -10.20
C LEU A 343 4.88 14.97 -10.77
N PHE A 344 4.50 14.34 -11.88
CA PHE A 344 3.19 14.52 -12.48
C PHE A 344 2.05 14.00 -11.59
N TYR A 345 2.17 12.76 -11.10
CA TYR A 345 1.15 12.11 -10.28
C TYR A 345 1.02 12.71 -8.88
N THR A 346 2.09 13.28 -8.34
CA THR A 346 2.07 14.05 -7.08
C THR A 346 1.64 15.49 -7.26
N HIS A 347 1.33 15.91 -8.50
CA HIS A 347 1.01 17.30 -8.85
C HIS A 347 2.06 18.30 -8.35
N SER A 348 3.34 17.89 -8.40
CA SER A 348 4.44 18.69 -7.87
C SER A 348 4.60 19.99 -8.67
N PRO A 349 4.74 21.15 -7.99
CA PRO A 349 5.02 22.41 -8.67
C PRO A 349 6.39 22.41 -9.37
N LEU A 350 7.28 21.47 -9.01
CA LEU A 350 8.63 21.35 -9.54
C LEU A 350 8.70 20.60 -10.88
N LEU A 351 7.58 20.05 -11.36
CA LEU A 351 7.53 19.32 -12.63
C LEU A 351 8.10 20.15 -13.80
N ILE A 352 7.67 21.40 -13.94
CA ILE A 352 8.10 22.27 -15.05
C ILE A 352 9.61 22.58 -14.97
N ASP A 353 10.13 22.80 -13.77
CA ASP A 353 11.55 23.09 -13.59
C ASP A 353 12.40 21.86 -13.88
N PHE A 354 11.92 20.67 -13.51
CA PHE A 354 12.57 19.42 -13.88
C PHE A 354 12.53 19.16 -15.39
N VAL A 355 11.40 19.44 -16.06
CA VAL A 355 11.32 19.35 -17.52
C VAL A 355 12.32 20.29 -18.19
N ARG A 356 12.44 21.54 -17.72
CA ARG A 356 13.44 22.50 -18.22
C ARG A 356 14.87 22.04 -18.01
N PHE A 357 15.15 21.38 -16.90
CA PHE A 357 16.46 20.77 -16.66
C PHE A 357 16.77 19.72 -17.74
N LEU A 358 15.82 18.82 -18.02
CA LEU A 358 16.00 17.78 -19.05
C LEU A 358 16.21 18.40 -20.43
N THR A 359 15.41 19.40 -20.83
CA THR A 359 15.47 19.98 -22.17
C THR A 359 16.70 20.85 -22.44
N ARG A 360 17.46 21.22 -21.40
CA ARG A 360 18.73 21.96 -21.53
C ARG A 360 19.93 21.07 -21.86
N ALA A 361 19.83 19.76 -21.59
CA ALA A 361 20.92 18.82 -21.80
C ALA A 361 20.54 17.80 -22.89
N PRO A 362 21.24 17.77 -24.04
CA PRO A 362 20.94 16.82 -25.13
C PRO A 362 21.01 15.35 -24.71
N GLY A 363 21.75 15.04 -23.63
CA GLY A 363 21.84 13.69 -23.06
C GLY A 363 20.51 13.12 -22.57
N TYR A 364 19.46 13.94 -22.39
CA TYR A 364 18.13 13.50 -21.94
C TYR A 364 17.06 13.53 -23.03
N ALA A 365 17.45 13.68 -24.31
CA ALA A 365 16.53 13.86 -25.42
C ALA A 365 15.48 12.74 -25.57
N CYS A 366 15.82 11.50 -25.20
CA CYS A 366 14.90 10.37 -25.21
C CYS A 366 13.68 10.55 -24.28
N HIS A 367 13.76 11.43 -23.27
CA HIS A 367 12.66 11.68 -22.33
C HIS A 367 11.76 12.86 -22.72
N TYR A 368 12.15 13.67 -23.72
CA TYR A 368 11.37 14.86 -24.09
C TYR A 368 9.93 14.52 -24.49
N PRO A 369 9.67 13.47 -25.31
CA PRO A 369 8.29 13.13 -25.67
C PRO A 369 7.43 12.77 -24.46
N LEU A 370 7.98 12.11 -23.44
CA LEU A 370 7.25 11.81 -22.21
C LEU A 370 6.94 13.09 -21.43
N ALA A 371 7.94 13.95 -21.23
CA ALA A 371 7.77 15.24 -20.56
C ALA A 371 6.66 16.08 -21.21
N PHE A 372 6.70 16.21 -22.54
CA PHE A 372 5.70 16.96 -23.31
C PHE A 372 4.31 16.35 -23.18
N ARG A 373 4.19 15.02 -23.31
CA ARG A 373 2.90 14.33 -23.15
C ARG A 373 2.31 14.52 -21.76
N LEU A 374 3.11 14.44 -20.70
CA LEU A 374 2.65 14.66 -19.32
C LEU A 374 2.17 16.09 -19.10
N LEU A 375 2.94 17.09 -19.57
CA LEU A 375 2.51 18.50 -19.49
C LEU A 375 1.24 18.77 -20.30
N ALA A 376 1.04 18.08 -21.42
CA ALA A 376 -0.12 18.24 -22.28
C ALA A 376 -1.41 17.66 -21.67
N GLN A 377 -1.35 16.76 -20.68
CA GLN A 377 -2.56 16.15 -20.09
C GLN A 377 -3.42 17.13 -19.30
N LYS A 378 -2.81 18.20 -18.76
CA LYS A 378 -3.51 19.20 -17.97
C LYS A 378 -3.03 20.60 -18.30
N ARG A 379 -3.90 21.38 -18.93
CA ARG A 379 -3.63 22.78 -19.25
C ARG A 379 -3.44 23.61 -17.98
N THR A 380 -2.30 24.28 -17.90
CA THR A 380 -1.94 25.20 -16.80
C THR A 380 -1.21 26.41 -17.35
N PRO A 381 -1.25 27.58 -16.68
CA PRO A 381 -0.48 28.76 -17.11
C PRO A 381 1.02 28.48 -17.26
N GLN A 382 1.57 27.59 -16.43
CA GLN A 382 2.97 27.18 -16.49
C GLN A 382 3.26 26.30 -17.72
N ALA A 383 2.37 25.37 -18.05
CA ALA A 383 2.48 24.58 -19.27
C ALA A 383 2.31 25.44 -20.54
N ASP A 384 1.35 26.38 -20.55
CA ASP A 384 1.19 27.36 -21.65
C ASP A 384 2.48 28.13 -21.88
N ALA A 385 3.09 28.68 -20.81
CA ALA A 385 4.35 29.41 -20.89
C ALA A 385 5.51 28.52 -21.37
N PHE A 386 5.58 27.26 -20.93
CA PHE A 386 6.59 26.31 -21.38
C PHE A 386 6.45 26.00 -22.88
N PHE A 387 5.24 25.70 -23.35
CA PHE A 387 4.99 25.37 -24.76
C PHE A 387 5.20 26.59 -25.68
N LEU A 388 4.85 27.80 -25.24
CA LEU A 388 5.15 29.03 -25.98
C LEU A 388 6.66 29.28 -26.09
N ASP A 389 7.40 29.10 -24.99
CA ASP A 389 8.87 29.20 -25.01
C ASP A 389 9.49 28.17 -25.97
N PHE A 390 8.97 26.92 -25.96
CA PHE A 390 9.39 25.91 -26.92
C PHE A 390 9.10 26.32 -28.38
N ALA A 391 7.88 26.81 -28.68
CA ALA A 391 7.50 27.24 -30.02
C ALA A 391 8.40 28.35 -30.58
N ILE A 392 8.86 29.26 -29.72
CA ILE A 392 9.74 30.38 -30.08
C ILE A 392 11.16 29.88 -30.40
N ASN A 393 11.62 28.83 -29.72
CA ASN A 393 13.03 28.43 -29.75
C ASN A 393 13.33 27.17 -30.58
N ASP A 394 12.35 26.32 -30.90
CA ASP A 394 12.60 25.00 -31.50
C ASP A 394 12.66 25.01 -33.04
N ASP A 395 12.33 26.12 -33.73
CA ASP A 395 12.38 26.28 -35.20
C ASP A 395 11.77 25.12 -36.04
N GLY A 396 10.97 24.24 -35.41
CA GLY A 396 10.42 23.02 -36.02
C GLY A 396 11.42 21.86 -36.16
N GLU A 397 12.55 21.89 -35.47
CA GLU A 397 13.58 20.83 -35.53
C GLU A 397 13.10 19.51 -34.93
N ARG A 398 12.08 19.52 -34.06
CA ARG A 398 11.58 18.34 -33.35
C ARG A 398 10.08 18.10 -33.64
N PRO A 399 9.74 17.54 -34.81
CA PRO A 399 8.35 17.45 -35.28
C PRO A 399 7.41 16.66 -34.35
N GLU A 400 7.92 15.64 -33.64
CA GLU A 400 7.12 14.92 -32.64
C GLU A 400 6.68 15.83 -31.49
N LEU A 401 7.58 16.66 -30.97
CA LEU A 401 7.29 17.58 -29.87
C LEU A 401 6.38 18.72 -30.33
N THR A 402 6.60 19.23 -31.55
CA THR A 402 5.72 20.20 -32.21
C THR A 402 4.29 19.66 -32.32
N ASN A 403 4.12 18.39 -32.72
CA ASN A 403 2.80 17.78 -32.82
C ASN A 403 2.08 17.71 -31.46
N ILE A 404 2.78 17.31 -30.39
CA ILE A 404 2.19 17.26 -29.04
C ILE A 404 1.75 18.65 -28.58
N MET A 405 2.59 19.66 -28.82
CA MET A 405 2.28 21.06 -28.50
C MET A 405 1.08 21.57 -29.32
N ASP A 406 1.03 21.30 -30.62
CA ASP A 406 -0.07 21.72 -31.48
C ASP A 406 -1.40 21.08 -31.03
N GLU A 407 -1.38 19.79 -30.69
CA GLU A 407 -2.55 19.11 -30.13
C GLU A 407 -3.00 19.73 -28.80
N TYR A 408 -2.06 20.08 -27.93
CA TYR A 408 -2.34 20.76 -26.67
C TYR A 408 -3.09 22.09 -26.89
N PHE A 409 -2.67 22.91 -27.86
CA PHE A 409 -3.35 24.18 -28.15
C PHE A 409 -4.66 24.00 -28.95
N ARG A 410 -4.85 22.89 -29.67
CA ARG A 410 -6.12 22.58 -30.38
C ARG A 410 -7.26 22.17 -29.44
N GLN A 411 -6.96 21.68 -28.24
CA GLN A 411 -7.97 21.31 -27.24
C GLN A 411 -8.60 22.52 -26.52
N ALA A 412 -8.25 23.75 -26.93
CA ALA A 412 -8.66 25.02 -26.34
C ALA A 412 -10.10 25.47 -26.70
#